data_AF-A0A9Q8ZAK4-F1
#
_entry.id   AF-A0A9Q8ZAK4-F1
#
_cell.length_a   1.000
_cell.length_b   1.000
_cell.length_c   1.000
_cell.angle_alpha   90.00
_cell.angle_beta   90.00
_cell.angle_gamma   90.00
#
_symmetry.space_group_name_H-M   'P 1'
#
loop_
_entity.id
_entity.type
_entity.pdbx_description
1 polymer ?
#
loop_
_entity_poly.entity_id
_entity_poly.type
_entity_poly.pdbx_seq_one_letter_code
_entity_poly.pdbx_strand_id
1 'polypeptide(L)'
;MSDRSKYYILGAFLLGAAAAIAYSKRLSAENNNDNGDDQSLLAQQQSLLLQLAKVNDLDALRKGLLEVERSLAQGTGAIREGIEGCIGNTPLIKIKSLSEFTGCEILAKAENLFSRHCGMVGLMTAKAESKGLLVPHSGDTIYEGTVGSTGISLAAICRARGYKAHMSVRRLAHKTLADN
;
A
#
# COMPACT_ATOMS: atom_id res chain seq x y z
N MET A 1 42.73 1.38 7.81
CA MET A 1 41.95 2.43 8.51
C MET A 1 42.10 2.22 10.01
N SER A 2 42.54 3.24 10.75
CA SER A 2 42.86 3.14 12.19
C SER A 2 41.68 2.63 13.01
N ASP A 3 41.89 1.64 13.89
CA ASP A 3 40.84 0.97 14.67
C ASP A 3 39.96 1.92 15.50
N ARG A 4 40.48 3.12 15.85
CA ARG A 4 39.73 4.15 16.58
C ARG A 4 38.53 4.69 15.79
N SER A 5 38.62 4.74 14.45
CA SER A 5 37.55 5.27 13.58
C SER A 5 36.25 4.46 13.66
N LYS A 6 36.34 3.14 13.87
CA LYS A 6 35.17 2.26 14.00
C LYS A 6 34.37 2.57 15.27
N TYR A 7 35.05 2.89 16.37
CA TYR A 7 34.41 3.25 17.63
C TYR A 7 33.71 4.61 17.58
N TYR A 8 34.26 5.57 16.82
CA TYR A 8 33.58 6.85 16.60
C TYR A 8 32.31 6.70 15.76
N ILE A 9 32.34 5.87 14.71
CA ILE A 9 31.17 5.59 13.87
C ILE A 9 30.10 4.86 14.70
N LEU A 10 30.50 3.83 15.45
CA LEU A 10 29.58 3.09 16.31
C LEU A 10 29.00 3.97 17.43
N GLY A 11 29.82 4.81 18.05
CA GLY A 11 29.39 5.78 19.06
C GLY A 11 28.41 6.81 18.51
N ALA A 12 28.69 7.37 17.33
CA ALA A 12 27.78 8.31 16.67
C ALA A 12 26.44 7.67 16.29
N PHE A 13 26.46 6.42 15.83
CA PHE A 13 25.24 5.66 15.52
C PHE A 13 24.39 5.39 16.78
N LEU A 14 25.02 4.94 17.87
CA LEU A 14 24.32 4.67 19.13
C LEU A 14 23.76 5.94 19.76
N LEU A 15 24.50 7.05 19.72
CA LEU A 15 24.02 8.35 20.18
C LEU A 15 22.83 8.84 19.35
N GLY A 16 22.89 8.69 18.02
CA GLY A 16 21.80 9.04 17.12
C GLY A 16 20.54 8.21 17.37
N ALA A 17 20.68 6.89 17.57
CA ALA A 17 19.57 6.00 17.90
C ALA A 17 18.93 6.36 19.26
N ALA A 18 19.74 6.65 20.28
CA ALA A 18 19.25 7.07 21.59
C ALA A 18 18.51 8.41 21.53
N ALA A 19 19.04 9.38 20.79
CA ALA A 19 18.40 10.69 20.59
C ALA A 19 17.07 10.56 19.83
N ALA A 20 17.00 9.69 18.82
CA ALA A 20 15.78 9.42 18.06
C ALA A 20 14.69 8.78 18.94
N ILE A 21 15.05 7.83 19.81
CA ILE A 21 14.12 7.20 20.76
C ILE A 21 13.64 8.20 21.82
N ALA A 22 14.54 9.07 22.33
CA ALA A 22 14.16 10.10 23.28
C ALA A 22 13.23 11.15 22.66
N TYR A 23 13.49 11.52 21.41
CA TYR A 23 12.67 12.46 20.66
C TYR A 23 11.29 11.88 20.35
N SER A 24 11.21 10.63 19.88
CA SER A 24 9.92 9.97 19.61
C SER A 24 9.08 9.82 20.88
N LYS A 25 9.69 9.47 22.01
CA LYS A 25 9.01 9.37 23.30
C LYS A 25 8.47 10.72 23.79
N ARG A 26 9.19 11.82 23.52
CA ARG A 26 8.74 13.19 23.83
C ARG A 26 7.59 13.63 22.92
N LEU A 27 7.67 13.29 21.63
CA LEU A 27 6.60 13.56 20.67
C LEU A 27 5.31 12.79 21.01
N SER A 28 5.43 11.53 21.44
CA SER A 28 4.30 10.73 21.93
C SER A 28 3.68 11.29 23.23
N ALA A 29 4.46 11.99 24.06
CA ALA A 29 3.96 12.66 25.25
C ALA A 29 3.25 13.98 24.93
N GLU A 30 3.64 14.67 23.85
CA GLU A 30 2.99 15.90 23.38
C GLU A 30 1.71 15.61 22.56
N ASN A 31 1.66 14.53 21.79
CA ASN A 31 0.46 14.12 21.04
C ASN A 31 -0.65 13.51 21.90
N ASN A 32 -0.45 13.33 23.21
CA ASN A 32 -1.47 12.81 24.12
C ASN A 32 -2.67 13.76 24.35
N ASN A 33 -2.73 14.89 23.63
CA ASN A 33 -3.87 15.81 23.65
C ASN A 33 -4.77 15.74 22.41
N ASP A 34 -4.51 14.83 21.45
CA ASP A 34 -5.32 14.70 20.22
C ASP A 34 -5.58 13.23 19.79
N ASN A 35 -5.50 12.28 20.74
CA ASN A 35 -5.60 10.84 20.47
C ASN A 35 -7.03 10.27 20.62
N GLY A 36 -8.00 10.85 19.90
CA GLY A 36 -9.37 10.32 19.87
C GLY A 36 -9.50 8.99 19.11
N ASP A 37 -8.72 8.80 18.04
CA ASP A 37 -8.94 7.71 17.09
C ASP A 37 -8.14 6.42 17.45
N ASP A 38 -6.88 6.52 17.87
CA ASP A 38 -6.05 5.35 18.22
C ASP A 38 -6.54 4.64 19.50
N GLN A 39 -7.10 5.39 20.44
CA GLN A 39 -7.62 4.86 21.69
C GLN A 39 -8.92 4.04 21.47
N SER A 40 -9.70 4.41 20.45
CA SER A 40 -10.90 3.68 20.05
C SER A 40 -10.57 2.33 19.42
N LEU A 41 -9.52 2.28 18.58
CA LEU A 41 -9.09 1.07 17.87
C LEU A 41 -8.48 0.05 18.84
N LEU A 42 -7.68 0.51 19.80
CA LEU A 42 -7.12 -0.32 20.88
C LEU A 42 -8.21 -0.83 21.83
N ALA A 43 -9.20 -0.01 22.17
CA ALA A 43 -10.35 -0.46 22.98
C ALA A 43 -11.20 -1.50 22.23
N GLN A 44 -11.38 -1.33 20.92
CA GLN A 44 -12.08 -2.28 20.06
C GLN A 44 -11.32 -3.61 19.97
N GLN A 45 -9.99 -3.58 19.80
CA GLN A 45 -9.13 -4.76 19.83
C GLN A 45 -9.16 -5.49 21.19
N GLN A 46 -9.16 -4.75 22.30
CA GLN A 46 -9.26 -5.34 23.65
C GLN A 46 -10.63 -6.02 23.88
N SER A 47 -11.72 -5.43 23.38
CA SER A 47 -13.05 -6.04 23.50
C SER A 47 -13.20 -7.33 22.68
N LEU A 48 -12.60 -7.39 21.47
CA LEU A 48 -12.55 -8.60 20.64
C LEU A 48 -11.71 -9.71 21.30
N LEU A 49 -10.58 -9.37 21.90
CA LEU A 49 -9.75 -10.31 22.67
C LEU A 49 -10.50 -10.88 23.89
N LEU A 50 -11.28 -10.05 24.60
CA LEU A 50 -12.11 -10.49 25.72
C LEU A 50 -13.29 -11.37 25.29
N GLN A 51 -13.84 -11.14 24.09
CA GLN A 51 -14.87 -12.01 23.50
C GLN A 51 -14.29 -13.37 23.10
N LEU A 52 -13.09 -13.40 22.52
CA LEU A 52 -12.35 -14.62 22.18
C LEU A 52 -12.02 -15.48 23.41
N ALA A 53 -11.69 -14.84 24.54
CA ALA A 53 -11.40 -15.55 25.79
C ALA A 53 -12.62 -16.29 26.40
N LYS A 54 -13.85 -15.98 25.95
CA LYS A 54 -15.09 -16.63 26.39
C LYS A 54 -15.52 -17.80 25.49
N VAL A 55 -14.80 -18.06 24.41
CA VAL A 55 -15.15 -19.10 23.44
C VAL A 55 -14.55 -20.43 23.88
N ASN A 56 -15.41 -21.39 24.22
CA ASN A 56 -15.00 -22.74 24.66
C ASN A 56 -14.83 -23.73 23.50
N ASP A 57 -15.08 -23.31 22.26
CA ASP A 57 -15.01 -24.12 21.05
C ASP A 57 -13.76 -23.75 20.24
N LEU A 58 -12.87 -24.74 20.06
CA LEU A 58 -11.58 -24.57 19.38
C LEU A 58 -11.73 -24.12 17.92
N ASP A 59 -12.79 -24.53 17.22
CA ASP A 59 -13.01 -24.16 15.83
C ASP A 59 -13.53 -22.72 15.69
N ALA A 60 -14.38 -22.30 16.63
CA ALA A 60 -14.84 -20.91 16.72
C ALA A 60 -13.71 -19.97 17.13
N LEU A 61 -12.83 -20.40 18.03
CA LEU A 61 -11.65 -19.64 18.44
C LEU A 61 -10.67 -19.48 17.27
N ARG A 62 -10.41 -20.56 16.51
CA ARG A 62 -9.56 -20.50 15.31
C ARG A 62 -10.11 -19.56 14.25
N LYS A 63 -11.43 -19.57 14.00
CA LYS A 63 -12.07 -18.63 13.08
C LYS A 63 -11.96 -17.18 13.56
N GLY A 64 -12.22 -16.92 14.84
CA GLY A 64 -12.11 -15.58 15.41
C GLY A 64 -10.67 -15.05 15.41
N LEU A 65 -9.67 -15.91 15.63
CA LEU A 65 -8.26 -15.55 15.54
C LEU A 65 -7.86 -15.19 14.10
N LEU A 66 -8.31 -15.98 13.12
CA LEU A 66 -8.12 -15.68 11.69
C LEU A 66 -8.80 -14.38 11.27
N GLU A 67 -9.96 -14.06 11.84
CA GLU A 67 -10.70 -12.84 11.54
C GLU A 67 -10.00 -11.60 12.14
N VAL A 68 -9.52 -11.71 13.39
CA VAL A 68 -8.72 -10.68 14.04
C VAL A 68 -7.39 -10.46 13.30
N GLU A 69 -6.70 -11.53 12.89
CA GLU A 69 -5.47 -11.44 12.09
C GLU A 69 -5.72 -10.73 10.76
N ARG A 70 -6.85 -11.01 10.11
CA ARG A 70 -7.26 -10.37 8.85
C ARG A 70 -7.62 -8.90 9.04
N SER A 71 -8.29 -8.55 10.13
CA SER A 71 -8.61 -7.15 10.49
C SER A 71 -7.35 -6.36 10.85
N LEU A 72 -6.39 -6.95 11.58
CA LEU A 72 -5.09 -6.35 11.87
C LEU A 72 -4.28 -6.12 10.59
N ALA A 73 -4.31 -7.06 9.64
CA ALA A 73 -3.65 -6.92 8.35
C ALA A 73 -4.27 -5.83 7.44
N GLN A 74 -5.55 -5.51 7.63
CA GLN A 74 -6.27 -4.50 6.83
C GLN A 74 -6.19 -3.09 7.41
N GLY A 75 -5.94 -2.93 8.72
CA GLY A 75 -6.05 -1.65 9.43
C GLY A 75 -4.75 -0.89 9.71
N THR A 76 -3.58 -1.51 9.61
CA THR A 76 -2.33 -0.83 10.00
C THR A 76 -1.61 -0.21 8.81
N GLY A 77 -1.03 0.98 9.00
CA GLY A 77 0.00 1.60 8.15
C GLY A 77 1.29 0.77 8.12
N ALA A 78 1.17 -0.52 7.78
CA ALA A 78 2.26 -1.45 7.61
C ALA A 78 3.08 -1.01 6.39
N ILE A 79 4.40 -0.92 6.59
CA ILE A 79 5.36 -0.67 5.51
C ILE A 79 5.19 -1.78 4.47
N ARG A 80 4.80 -1.39 3.25
CA ARG A 80 4.60 -2.32 2.14
C ARG A 80 5.93 -2.60 1.46
N GLU A 81 6.17 -3.87 1.14
CA GLU A 81 7.31 -4.29 0.34
C GLU A 81 7.05 -4.02 -1.14
N GLY A 82 7.89 -3.16 -1.74
CA GLY A 82 7.81 -2.81 -3.16
C GLY A 82 6.55 -2.02 -3.57
N ILE A 83 6.48 -1.70 -4.86
CA ILE A 83 5.36 -0.94 -5.44
C ILE A 83 4.10 -1.81 -5.54
N GLU A 84 4.28 -3.12 -5.72
CA GLU A 84 3.24 -4.12 -5.83
C GLU A 84 2.52 -4.35 -4.50
N GLY A 85 3.22 -4.18 -3.37
CA GLY A 85 2.62 -4.28 -2.03
C GLY A 85 1.62 -3.15 -1.75
N CYS A 86 1.72 -2.04 -2.48
CA CYS A 86 0.81 -0.90 -2.42
C CYS A 86 -0.47 -1.08 -3.27
N ILE A 87 -0.58 -2.17 -4.03
CA ILE A 87 -1.73 -2.44 -4.88
C ILE A 87 -2.90 -2.97 -4.04
N GLY A 88 -4.09 -2.38 -4.22
CA GLY A 88 -5.32 -2.78 -3.51
C GLY A 88 -5.58 -1.95 -2.26
N ASN A 89 -6.51 -2.40 -1.41
CA ASN A 89 -6.98 -1.67 -0.21
C ASN A 89 -7.28 -0.17 -0.47
N THR A 90 -7.79 0.12 -1.67
CA THR A 90 -8.09 1.49 -2.08
C THR A 90 -9.21 2.05 -1.22
N PRO A 91 -9.04 3.22 -0.59
CA PRO A 91 -10.02 3.74 0.34
C PRO A 91 -11.35 4.03 -0.37
N LEU A 92 -12.44 3.68 0.29
CA LEU A 92 -13.80 4.07 -0.08
C LEU A 92 -14.17 5.32 0.69
N ILE A 93 -14.51 6.39 -0.02
CA ILE A 93 -14.83 7.70 0.53
C ILE A 93 -16.32 7.95 0.32
N LYS A 94 -17.08 8.14 1.41
CA LYS A 94 -18.50 8.48 1.31
C LYS A 94 -18.69 9.90 0.77
N ILE A 95 -19.44 10.04 -0.31
CA ILE A 95 -19.83 11.37 -0.84
C ILE A 95 -21.11 11.81 -0.13
N LYS A 96 -20.94 12.59 0.95
CA LYS A 96 -22.05 13.01 1.83
C LYS A 96 -23.16 13.73 1.07
N SER A 97 -22.80 14.75 0.27
CA SER A 97 -23.77 15.58 -0.46
C SER A 97 -24.64 14.78 -1.45
N LEU A 98 -24.04 13.89 -2.23
CA LEU A 98 -24.78 13.03 -3.17
C LEU A 98 -25.61 11.98 -2.42
N SER A 99 -25.08 11.45 -1.31
CA SER A 99 -25.81 10.46 -0.52
C SER A 99 -27.08 11.05 0.10
N GLU A 100 -26.97 12.26 0.65
CA GLU A 100 -28.09 13.00 1.23
C GLU A 100 -29.12 13.41 0.18
N PHE A 101 -28.67 13.87 -0.99
CA PHE A 101 -29.55 14.29 -2.08
C PHE A 101 -30.37 13.12 -2.67
N THR A 102 -29.77 11.93 -2.76
CA THR A 102 -30.40 10.76 -3.39
C THR A 102 -31.11 9.83 -2.41
N GLY A 103 -30.83 9.95 -1.11
CA GLY A 103 -31.28 8.99 -0.09
C GLY A 103 -30.55 7.64 -0.14
N CYS A 104 -29.56 7.48 -1.04
CA CYS A 104 -28.77 6.26 -1.21
C CYS A 104 -27.36 6.46 -0.64
N GLU A 105 -26.69 5.39 -0.19
CA GLU A 105 -25.28 5.49 0.19
C GLU A 105 -24.38 5.48 -1.06
N ILE A 106 -23.73 6.62 -1.33
CA ILE A 106 -22.83 6.79 -2.47
C ILE A 106 -21.38 6.86 -1.98
N LEU A 107 -20.58 5.89 -2.43
CA LEU A 107 -19.16 5.75 -2.09
C LEU A 107 -18.29 5.94 -3.34
N ALA A 108 -17.19 6.68 -3.20
CA ALA A 108 -16.15 6.85 -4.21
C ALA A 108 -14.96 5.96 -3.91
N LYS A 109 -14.47 5.22 -4.90
CA LYS A 109 -13.23 4.45 -4.80
C LYS A 109 -12.05 5.30 -5.27
N ALA A 110 -11.16 5.66 -4.35
CA ALA A 110 -10.07 6.60 -4.60
C ALA A 110 -8.85 5.96 -5.29
N GLU A 111 -9.04 5.51 -6.53
CA GLU A 111 -7.99 4.82 -7.32
C GLU A 111 -6.77 5.70 -7.65
N ASN A 112 -6.88 7.03 -7.57
CA ASN A 112 -5.83 7.98 -7.98
C ASN A 112 -4.64 8.10 -7.02
N LEU A 113 -4.62 7.38 -5.89
CA LEU A 113 -3.40 7.27 -5.07
C LEU A 113 -2.29 6.53 -5.83
N PHE A 114 -2.66 5.72 -6.83
CA PHE A 114 -1.79 5.09 -7.80
C PHE A 114 -2.40 5.19 -9.21
N SER A 115 -1.81 4.54 -10.20
CA SER A 115 -2.45 4.39 -11.50
C SER A 115 -3.68 3.48 -11.41
N ARG A 116 -4.82 3.90 -11.98
CA ARG A 116 -6.12 3.18 -11.95
C ARG A 116 -6.06 1.70 -12.41
N HIS A 117 -5.05 1.34 -13.20
CA HIS A 117 -4.89 -0.01 -13.75
C HIS A 117 -3.80 -0.82 -13.03
N CYS A 118 -3.18 -0.28 -11.98
CA CYS A 118 -2.08 -0.96 -11.28
C CYS A 118 -2.51 -2.31 -10.72
N GLY A 119 -3.71 -2.39 -10.13
CA GLY A 119 -4.32 -3.64 -9.67
C GLY A 119 -4.43 -4.72 -10.74
N MET A 120 -4.98 -4.34 -11.89
CA MET A 120 -5.16 -5.27 -13.01
C MET A 120 -3.82 -5.76 -13.55
N VAL A 121 -2.87 -4.84 -13.75
CA VAL A 121 -1.56 -5.20 -14.28
C VAL A 121 -0.78 -6.09 -13.31
N GLY A 122 -0.84 -5.80 -12.00
CA GLY A 122 -0.20 -6.65 -10.99
C GLY A 122 -0.72 -8.08 -11.02
N LEU A 123 -2.04 -8.25 -11.16
CA LEU A 123 -2.66 -9.57 -11.29
C LEU A 123 -2.23 -10.28 -12.59
N MET A 124 -2.14 -9.56 -13.71
CA MET A 124 -1.70 -10.13 -14.99
C MET A 124 -0.25 -10.61 -14.94
N THR A 125 0.65 -9.79 -14.40
CA THR A 125 2.07 -10.14 -14.24
C THR A 125 2.24 -11.35 -13.31
N ALA A 126 1.58 -11.35 -12.15
CA ALA A 126 1.63 -12.48 -11.22
C ALA A 126 1.10 -13.78 -11.85
N LYS A 127 0.06 -13.70 -12.69
CA LYS A 127 -0.48 -14.85 -13.43
C LYS A 127 0.46 -15.34 -14.54
N ALA A 128 1.20 -14.43 -15.18
CA ALA A 128 2.22 -14.81 -16.16
C ALA A 128 3.41 -15.50 -15.49
N GLU A 129 3.85 -15.00 -14.34
CA GLU A 129 4.89 -15.61 -13.51
C GLU A 129 4.48 -17.01 -13.01
N SER A 130 3.25 -17.18 -12.52
CA SER A 130 2.78 -18.48 -12.04
C SER A 130 2.66 -19.54 -13.15
N LYS A 131 2.52 -19.09 -14.40
CA LYS A 131 2.55 -19.96 -15.59
C LYS A 131 3.96 -20.18 -16.14
N GLY A 132 4.99 -19.59 -15.55
CA GLY A 132 6.37 -19.63 -16.06
C GLY A 132 6.58 -18.87 -17.38
N LEU A 133 5.64 -18.00 -17.77
CA LEU A 133 5.76 -17.16 -18.96
C LEU A 133 6.68 -15.95 -18.74
N LEU A 134 6.81 -15.54 -17.48
CA LEU A 134 7.74 -14.51 -17.02
C LEU A 134 8.52 -15.06 -15.82
N VAL A 135 9.79 -14.71 -15.74
CA VAL A 135 10.65 -15.06 -14.60
C VAL A 135 11.20 -13.78 -13.99
N PRO A 136 10.92 -13.46 -12.71
CA PRO A 136 11.41 -12.23 -12.10
C PRO A 136 12.91 -12.02 -12.30
N HIS A 137 13.31 -10.78 -12.58
CA HIS A 137 14.70 -10.38 -12.87
C HIS A 137 15.35 -11.04 -14.10
N SER A 138 14.58 -11.71 -14.97
CA SER A 138 15.09 -12.24 -16.24
C SER A 138 15.58 -11.16 -17.20
N GLY A 139 15.08 -9.93 -17.05
CA GLY A 139 15.27 -8.86 -18.05
C GLY A 139 14.36 -9.00 -19.27
N ASP A 140 13.35 -9.88 -19.21
CA ASP A 140 12.33 -10.03 -20.25
C ASP A 140 11.64 -8.70 -20.57
N THR A 141 11.19 -8.55 -21.80
CA THR A 141 10.57 -7.31 -22.28
C THR A 141 9.08 -7.49 -22.51
N ILE A 142 8.28 -6.66 -21.83
CA ILE A 142 6.84 -6.60 -22.01
C ILE A 142 6.50 -5.44 -22.96
N TYR A 143 5.77 -5.74 -24.04
CA TYR A 143 5.31 -4.78 -25.03
C TYR A 143 3.82 -4.53 -24.87
N GLU A 144 3.41 -3.26 -24.79
CA GLU A 144 2.01 -2.86 -24.70
C GLU A 144 1.74 -1.61 -25.56
N GLY A 145 0.66 -1.64 -26.33
CA GLY A 145 0.22 -0.51 -27.17
C GLY A 145 -0.74 0.40 -26.42
N THR A 146 -0.26 1.31 -25.57
CA THR A 146 -1.11 2.14 -24.72
C THR A 146 -0.59 3.55 -24.52
N VAL A 147 -1.51 4.52 -24.43
CA VAL A 147 -1.26 5.94 -24.07
C VAL A 147 -1.78 6.28 -22.68
N GLY A 148 -2.27 5.29 -21.93
CA GLY A 148 -3.05 5.50 -20.71
C GLY A 148 -2.39 4.98 -19.43
N SER A 149 -3.19 4.96 -18.37
CA SER A 149 -2.80 4.49 -17.03
C SER A 149 -2.28 3.05 -17.01
N THR A 150 -2.70 2.19 -17.96
CA THR A 150 -2.13 0.85 -18.12
C THR A 150 -0.63 0.89 -18.37
N GLY A 151 -0.15 1.81 -19.23
CA GLY A 151 1.27 1.90 -19.56
C GLY A 151 2.11 2.35 -18.37
N ILE A 152 1.62 3.34 -17.62
CA ILE A 152 2.27 3.79 -16.37
C ILE A 152 2.31 2.66 -15.34
N SER A 153 1.20 1.92 -15.18
CA SER A 153 1.11 0.78 -14.25
C SER A 153 2.12 -0.31 -14.62
N LEU A 154 2.17 -0.65 -15.91
CA LEU A 154 3.04 -1.69 -16.42
C LEU A 154 4.51 -1.29 -16.30
N ALA A 155 4.86 -0.05 -16.63
CA ALA A 155 6.22 0.45 -16.44
C ALA A 155 6.67 0.35 -14.97
N ALA A 156 5.80 0.73 -14.02
CA ALA A 156 6.10 0.66 -12.59
C ALA A 156 6.33 -0.79 -12.12
N ILE A 157 5.43 -1.71 -12.47
CA ILE A 157 5.53 -3.13 -12.09
C ILE A 157 6.72 -3.79 -12.77
N CYS A 158 6.94 -3.56 -14.06
CA CYS A 158 8.10 -4.07 -14.77
C CYS A 158 9.40 -3.65 -14.10
N ARG A 159 9.52 -2.36 -13.72
CA ARG A 159 10.72 -1.87 -13.06
C ARG A 159 10.94 -2.54 -11.70
N ALA A 160 9.89 -2.71 -10.91
CA ALA A 160 9.98 -3.38 -9.61
C ALA A 160 10.36 -4.86 -9.72
N ARG A 161 9.83 -5.57 -10.72
CA ARG A 161 10.07 -7.01 -10.94
C ARG A 161 11.30 -7.33 -11.80
N GLY A 162 12.02 -6.32 -12.29
CA GLY A 162 13.23 -6.50 -13.10
C GLY A 162 12.97 -6.85 -14.57
N TYR A 163 11.80 -6.49 -15.10
CA TYR A 163 11.47 -6.57 -16.52
C TYR A 163 11.74 -5.24 -17.23
N LYS A 164 11.85 -5.28 -18.57
CA LYS A 164 11.81 -4.10 -19.43
C LYS A 164 10.38 -3.84 -19.89
N ALA A 165 9.99 -2.57 -20.01
CA ALA A 165 8.68 -2.16 -20.52
C ALA A 165 8.85 -1.33 -21.79
N HIS A 166 8.21 -1.73 -22.88
CA HIS A 166 8.16 -0.98 -24.13
C HIS A 166 6.72 -0.59 -24.45
N MET A 167 6.46 0.72 -24.42
CA MET A 167 5.14 1.26 -24.74
C MET A 167 5.14 1.74 -26.19
N SER A 168 4.17 1.27 -26.98
CA SER A 168 3.94 1.79 -28.32
C SER A 168 2.75 2.73 -28.30
N VAL A 169 2.99 3.98 -28.71
CA VAL A 169 1.95 5.01 -28.77
C VAL A 169 1.67 5.38 -30.22
N ARG A 170 0.39 5.50 -30.57
CA ARG A 170 0.01 6.04 -31.88
C ARG A 170 0.29 7.54 -31.87
N ARG A 171 1.07 8.01 -32.83
CA ARG A 171 1.19 9.44 -33.10
C ARG A 171 -0.18 9.97 -33.53
N LEU A 172 -0.78 10.86 -32.72
CA LEU A 172 -1.97 11.59 -33.15
C LEU A 172 -1.53 12.54 -34.27
N ALA A 173 -2.15 12.41 -35.44
CA ALA A 173 -1.99 13.41 -36.49
C ALA A 173 -2.52 14.74 -35.96
N HIS A 174 -1.72 15.81 -36.06
CA HIS A 174 -2.18 17.16 -35.78
C HIS A 174 -3.43 17.41 -36.65
N LYS A 175 -4.59 17.69 -36.03
CA LYS A 175 -5.64 18.41 -36.77
C LYS A 175 -5.08 19.80 -37.01
N THR A 176 -4.54 20.03 -38.20
CA THR A 176 -4.34 21.38 -38.71
C THR A 176 -5.72 22.03 -38.68
N LEU A 177 -5.94 22.92 -37.72
CA LEU A 177 -7.05 23.87 -37.78
C LEU A 177 -6.72 24.76 -38.98
N ALA A 178 -7.23 24.39 -40.14
CA ALA A 178 -7.22 25.25 -41.30
C ALA A 178 -8.19 26.40 -41.02
N ASP A 179 -7.61 27.57 -40.83
CA ASP A 179 -8.07 28.91 -41.20
C ASP A 179 -9.54 29.03 -41.64
N ASN A 180 -10.33 29.77 -40.84
CA ASN A 180 -11.50 30.52 -41.30
C ASN A 180 -11.09 31.98 -41.51
#